data_AF-A0A1E7FQ67-F1
#
_entry.id   AF-A0A1E7FQ67-F1
#
_cell.length_a   1.000
_cell.length_b   1.000
_cell.length_c   1.000
_cell.angle_alpha   90.00
_cell.angle_beta   90.00
_cell.angle_gamma   90.00
#
_symmetry.space_group_name_H-M   'P 1'
#
loop_
_entity.id
_entity.type
_entity.pdbx_description
1 polymer ?
#
loop_
_entity_poly.entity_id
_entity_poly.type
_entity_poly.pdbx_seq_one_letter_code
_entity_poly.pdbx_strand_id
1 'polypeptide(L)'
;SLIEDCLYLNIWKPNSINDDVLLPVMVYIHGGNFEVGHGGLPNIDEANLAGTEDIVVVTLSYRLGVFGYLITDEEGTGGMNGILDQIKALEWVQQYISFFGGDPNRTTIFGNSAGAMSVGMLSVVPQAHGLFERAIQFSQ
;
A
#
# COMPACT_ATOMS: atom_id res chain seq x y z
N SER A 1 -16.79 -2.08 6.31
CA SER A 1 -17.03 -2.03 7.77
C SER A 1 -16.31 -0.82 8.32
N LEU A 2 -16.96 0.04 9.11
CA LEU A 2 -16.38 1.21 9.78
C LEU A 2 -15.96 0.80 11.19
N ILE A 3 -14.98 -0.08 11.31
CA ILE A 3 -14.48 -0.58 12.60
C ILE A 3 -12.98 -0.35 12.68
N GLU A 4 -12.45 -0.14 13.89
CA GLU A 4 -11.01 0.14 14.10
C GLU A 4 -10.10 -1.03 13.71
N ASP A 5 -10.62 -2.25 13.75
CA ASP A 5 -9.96 -3.39 13.14
C ASP A 5 -10.11 -3.31 11.61
N CYS A 6 -9.27 -2.48 10.99
CA CYS A 6 -9.32 -2.16 9.56
C CYS A 6 -8.03 -2.48 8.80
N LEU A 7 -6.96 -2.90 9.48
CA LEU A 7 -5.64 -3.10 8.90
C LEU A 7 -5.55 -4.42 8.13
N TYR A 8 -6.21 -4.43 6.98
CA TYR A 8 -6.24 -5.54 6.03
C TYR A 8 -5.58 -5.15 4.71
N LEU A 9 -5.02 -6.15 4.04
CA LEU A 9 -4.57 -6.07 2.66
C LEU A 9 -5.29 -7.12 1.82
N ASN A 10 -5.37 -6.85 0.52
CA ASN A 10 -5.92 -7.76 -0.47
C ASN A 10 -4.85 -8.01 -1.53
N ILE A 11 -4.86 -9.21 -2.12
CA ILE A 11 -3.85 -9.65 -3.08
C ILE A 11 -4.55 -10.25 -4.30
N TRP A 12 -4.14 -9.81 -5.49
CA TRP A 12 -4.58 -10.35 -6.76
C TRP A 12 -3.37 -10.86 -7.53
N LYS A 13 -3.48 -12.09 -8.03
CA LYS A 13 -2.48 -12.75 -8.86
C LYS A 13 -3.17 -13.30 -10.11
N PRO A 14 -2.55 -13.21 -11.31
CA PRO A 14 -3.04 -13.89 -12.49
C PRO A 14 -3.04 -15.42 -12.31
N ASN A 15 -4.19 -16.05 -12.55
CA ASN A 15 -4.34 -17.52 -12.45
C ASN A 15 -3.55 -18.29 -13.51
N SER A 16 -3.12 -17.63 -14.58
CA SER A 16 -2.36 -18.22 -15.70
C SER A 16 -0.89 -18.47 -15.38
N ILE A 17 -0.36 -17.90 -14.30
CA ILE A 17 1.08 -17.94 -13.98
C ILE A 17 1.35 -18.95 -12.86
N ASN A 18 2.30 -19.85 -13.12
CA ASN A 18 2.74 -20.87 -12.16
C ASN A 18 3.30 -20.23 -10.87
N ASP A 19 3.15 -20.92 -9.75
CA ASP A 19 3.62 -20.49 -8.43
C ASP A 19 5.17 -20.42 -8.33
N ASP A 20 5.89 -21.12 -9.21
CA ASP A 20 7.36 -21.10 -9.25
C ASP A 20 7.95 -19.81 -9.87
N VAL A 21 7.11 -18.95 -10.45
CA VAL A 21 7.54 -17.70 -11.09
C VAL A 21 7.17 -16.53 -10.19
N LEU A 22 8.18 -15.74 -9.78
CA LEU A 22 7.96 -14.51 -9.03
C LEU A 22 7.73 -13.32 -9.98
N LEU A 23 6.59 -12.66 -9.79
CA LEU A 23 6.12 -11.53 -10.59
C LEU A 23 6.42 -10.18 -9.92
N PRO A 24 6.52 -9.07 -10.68
CA PRO A 24 6.52 -7.73 -10.10
C PRO A 24 5.33 -7.52 -9.17
N VAL A 25 5.53 -6.75 -8.12
CA VAL A 25 4.48 -6.40 -7.15
C VAL A 25 4.13 -4.94 -7.29
N MET A 26 2.84 -4.62 -7.43
CA MET A 26 2.32 -3.27 -7.37
C MET A 26 1.46 -3.09 -6.12
N VAL A 27 1.86 -2.19 -5.23
CA VAL A 27 1.14 -1.89 -3.98
C VAL A 27 0.41 -0.56 -4.12
N TYR A 28 -0.92 -0.61 -4.14
CA TYR A 28 -1.78 0.56 -4.25
C TYR A 28 -2.10 1.17 -2.88
N ILE A 29 -1.87 2.47 -2.75
CA ILE A 29 -2.26 3.29 -1.62
C ILE A 29 -3.38 4.22 -2.06
N HIS A 30 -4.58 4.00 -1.52
CA HIS A 30 -5.76 4.77 -1.91
C HIS A 30 -5.69 6.23 -1.44
N GLY A 31 -6.28 7.13 -2.22
CA GLY A 31 -6.55 8.51 -1.83
C GLY A 31 -7.78 8.66 -0.91
N GLY A 32 -8.31 9.89 -0.83
CA GLY A 32 -9.46 10.22 0.02
C GLY A 32 -9.17 11.24 1.11
N ASN A 33 -8.25 12.19 0.83
CA ASN A 33 -7.89 13.31 1.69
C ASN A 33 -7.45 12.92 3.12
N PHE A 34 -6.97 11.69 3.31
CA PHE A 34 -6.68 11.10 4.62
C PHE A 34 -7.89 10.94 5.56
N GLU A 35 -9.11 11.12 5.06
CA GLU A 35 -10.34 11.07 5.87
C GLU A 35 -11.24 9.89 5.49
N VAL A 36 -11.21 9.48 4.22
CA VAL A 36 -12.06 8.40 3.69
C VAL A 36 -11.27 7.45 2.81
N GLY A 37 -11.79 6.24 2.64
CA GLY A 37 -11.25 5.23 1.76
C GLY A 37 -10.97 3.91 2.44
N HIS A 38 -10.66 2.89 1.64
CA HIS A 38 -10.19 1.58 2.09
C HIS A 38 -9.55 0.82 0.91
N GLY A 39 -8.79 -0.23 1.18
CA GLY A 39 -8.12 -1.04 0.16
C GLY A 39 -9.04 -1.88 -0.75
N GLY A 40 -10.36 -1.79 -0.60
CA GLY A 40 -11.32 -2.53 -1.44
C GLY A 40 -12.21 -1.62 -2.27
N LEU A 41 -11.87 -0.33 -2.37
CA LEU A 41 -12.61 0.58 -3.22
C LEU A 41 -12.37 0.22 -4.70
N PRO A 42 -13.40 0.27 -5.56
CA PRO A 42 -13.28 -0.04 -6.99
C PRO A 42 -12.58 1.08 -7.79
N ASN A 43 -11.64 1.80 -7.16
CA ASN A 43 -10.91 2.91 -7.75
C ASN A 43 -9.90 2.44 -8.80
N ILE A 44 -9.45 1.20 -8.69
CA ILE A 44 -8.60 0.52 -9.67
C ILE A 44 -9.27 -0.83 -9.98
N ASP A 45 -9.12 -1.33 -11.21
CA ASP A 45 -9.54 -2.69 -11.56
C ASP A 45 -8.36 -3.62 -11.31
N GLU A 46 -8.22 -4.09 -10.06
CA GLU A 46 -7.06 -4.89 -9.62
C GLU A 46 -6.94 -6.20 -10.41
N ALA A 47 -8.08 -6.84 -10.68
CA ALA A 47 -8.14 -8.11 -11.38
C ALA A 47 -7.71 -7.97 -12.84
N ASN A 48 -8.16 -6.91 -13.52
CA ASN A 48 -7.72 -6.61 -14.87
C ASN A 48 -6.23 -6.28 -14.91
N LEU A 49 -5.78 -5.38 -14.03
CA LEU A 49 -4.38 -4.96 -13.96
C LEU A 49 -3.43 -6.14 -13.69
N ALA A 50 -3.79 -7.03 -12.76
CA ALA A 50 -3.02 -8.25 -12.48
C ALA A 50 -3.00 -9.21 -13.68
N GLY A 51 -4.12 -9.34 -14.38
CA GLY A 51 -4.30 -10.29 -15.48
C GLY A 51 -3.72 -9.86 -16.83
N THR A 52 -3.64 -8.56 -17.12
CA THR A 52 -3.13 -8.08 -18.42
C THR A 52 -1.62 -7.87 -18.42
N GLU A 53 -1.03 -7.52 -17.27
CA GLU A 53 0.38 -7.13 -17.18
C GLU A 53 1.27 -8.21 -16.52
N ASP A 54 0.72 -9.36 -16.17
CA ASP A 54 1.41 -10.44 -15.42
C ASP A 54 2.10 -9.90 -14.15
N ILE A 55 1.32 -9.27 -13.27
CA ILE A 55 1.81 -8.70 -12.00
C ILE A 55 0.97 -9.16 -10.81
N VAL A 56 1.56 -9.10 -9.62
CA VAL A 56 0.79 -9.19 -8.37
C VAL A 56 0.37 -7.79 -7.95
N VAL A 57 -0.93 -7.60 -7.72
CA VAL A 57 -1.47 -6.34 -7.18
C VAL A 57 -1.79 -6.54 -5.71
N VAL A 58 -1.36 -5.60 -4.88
CA VAL A 58 -1.67 -5.53 -3.46
C VAL A 58 -2.38 -4.21 -3.20
N THR A 59 -3.49 -4.24 -2.47
CA THR A 59 -4.12 -3.03 -1.95
C THR A 59 -4.16 -3.12 -0.42
N LEU A 60 -4.20 -1.99 0.26
CA LEU A 60 -4.21 -1.96 1.73
C LEU A 60 -5.16 -0.90 2.26
N SER A 61 -5.65 -1.15 3.47
CA SER A 61 -6.35 -0.18 4.29
C SER A 61 -5.41 0.35 5.38
N TYR A 62 -5.50 1.64 5.69
CA TYR A 62 -4.74 2.29 6.75
C TYR A 62 -5.66 3.19 7.57
N ARG A 63 -5.26 3.57 8.80
CA ARG A 63 -6.06 4.46 9.64
C ARG A 63 -6.17 5.86 9.03
N LEU A 64 -7.35 6.45 9.16
CA LEU A 64 -7.75 7.74 8.58
C LEU A 64 -8.24 8.70 9.67
N GLY A 65 -8.39 9.98 9.32
CA GLY A 65 -8.87 11.06 10.17
C GLY A 65 -8.11 11.13 11.49
N VAL A 66 -8.83 11.38 12.58
CA VAL A 66 -8.25 11.49 13.92
C VAL A 66 -7.52 10.21 14.38
N PHE A 67 -7.94 9.03 13.91
CA PHE A 67 -7.30 7.77 14.30
C PHE A 67 -5.94 7.57 13.60
N GLY A 68 -5.81 8.10 12.38
CA GLY A 68 -4.59 8.04 11.59
C GLY A 68 -3.61 9.19 11.87
N TYR A 69 -4.13 10.38 12.19
CA TYR A 69 -3.35 11.61 12.06
C TYR A 69 -3.48 12.62 13.20
N LEU A 70 -4.13 12.25 14.32
CA LEU A 70 -4.15 13.13 15.51
C LEU A 70 -2.78 13.13 16.19
N ILE A 71 -2.19 14.32 16.35
CA ILE A 71 -1.00 14.52 17.17
C ILE A 71 -1.39 14.30 18.64
N THR A 72 -0.68 13.38 19.31
CA THR A 72 -0.99 12.98 20.70
C THR A 72 0.07 13.42 21.71
N ASP A 73 1.21 13.94 21.25
CA ASP A 73 2.30 14.43 22.08
C ASP A 73 2.55 15.93 21.88
N GLU A 74 3.08 16.57 22.92
CA GLU A 74 3.40 18.00 22.93
C GLU A 74 4.54 18.36 21.95
N GLU A 75 5.37 17.39 21.57
CA GLU A 75 6.50 17.60 20.65
C GLU A 75 6.06 17.61 19.18
N GLY A 76 4.81 17.24 18.87
CA GLY A 76 4.29 17.19 17.50
C GLY A 76 4.88 16.05 16.67
N THR A 77 5.45 15.04 17.31
CA THR A 77 6.16 13.93 16.66
C THR A 77 5.27 12.72 16.35
N GLY A 78 4.13 12.62 17.02
CA GLY A 78 3.06 11.66 16.76
C GLY A 78 2.12 12.09 15.63
N GLY A 79 0.97 11.41 15.50
CA GLY A 79 -0.01 11.74 14.45
C GLY A 79 0.38 11.26 13.05
N MET A 80 1.20 10.21 12.96
CA MET A 80 1.58 9.58 11.69
C MET A 80 1.18 8.11 11.62
N ASN A 81 0.19 7.71 12.42
CA ASN A 81 -0.29 6.33 12.53
C ASN A 81 -0.68 5.76 11.16
N GLY A 82 -1.37 6.54 10.32
CA GLY A 82 -1.75 6.09 8.97
C GLY A 82 -0.53 5.78 8.08
N ILE A 83 0.57 6.56 8.19
CA ILE A 83 1.81 6.26 7.47
C ILE A 83 2.53 5.06 8.08
N LEU A 84 2.54 4.93 9.41
CA LEU A 84 3.12 3.76 10.08
C LEU A 84 2.38 2.47 9.72
N ASP A 85 1.06 2.52 9.53
CA ASP A 85 0.26 1.38 9.05
C ASP A 85 0.68 0.98 7.63
N GLN A 86 0.88 1.96 6.74
CA GLN A 86 1.37 1.71 5.38
C GLN A 86 2.77 1.09 5.39
N ILE A 87 3.67 1.57 6.26
CA ILE A 87 5.00 0.97 6.44
C ILE A 87 4.86 -0.48 6.90
N LYS A 88 3.98 -0.77 7.85
CA LYS A 88 3.75 -2.15 8.31
C LYS A 88 3.17 -3.05 7.22
N ALA A 89 2.29 -2.53 6.37
CA ALA A 89 1.83 -3.26 5.20
C ALA A 89 2.98 -3.56 4.22
N LEU A 90 3.90 -2.61 4.00
CA LEU A 90 5.06 -2.82 3.13
C LEU A 90 6.09 -3.80 3.72
N GLU A 91 6.33 -3.76 5.02
CA GLU A 91 7.13 -4.78 5.72
C GLU A 91 6.51 -6.17 5.55
N TRP A 92 5.19 -6.28 5.66
CA TRP A 92 4.48 -7.53 5.41
C TRP A 92 4.66 -7.99 3.95
N VAL A 93 4.53 -7.09 2.98
CA VAL A 93 4.78 -7.40 1.56
C VAL A 93 6.20 -7.92 1.37
N GLN A 94 7.21 -7.24 1.90
CA GLN A 94 8.60 -7.69 1.83
C GLN A 94 8.81 -9.09 2.41
N GLN A 95 8.15 -9.39 3.53
CA GLN A 95 8.34 -10.65 4.23
C GLN A 95 7.57 -11.82 3.60
N TYR A 96 6.39 -11.57 3.02
CA TYR A 96 5.44 -12.63 2.70
C TYR A 96 4.96 -12.70 1.25
N ILE A 97 5.19 -11.68 0.41
CA ILE A 97 4.57 -11.64 -0.91
C ILE A 97 5.06 -12.75 -1.86
N SER A 98 6.23 -13.32 -1.61
CA SER A 98 6.76 -14.46 -2.35
C SER A 98 5.90 -15.71 -2.22
N PHE A 99 5.21 -15.92 -1.09
CA PHE A 99 4.23 -17.00 -0.93
C PHE A 99 3.00 -16.82 -1.82
N PHE A 100 2.80 -15.62 -2.38
CA PHE A 100 1.72 -15.28 -3.29
C PHE A 100 2.23 -15.07 -4.73
N GLY A 101 3.46 -15.50 -5.03
CA GLY A 101 4.07 -15.38 -6.36
C GLY A 101 4.57 -13.98 -6.71
N GLY A 102 4.76 -13.10 -5.72
CA GLY A 102 5.37 -11.78 -5.91
C GLY A 102 6.87 -11.76 -5.61
N ASP A 103 7.65 -11.01 -6.37
CA ASP A 103 9.06 -10.74 -6.08
C ASP A 103 9.17 -9.50 -5.18
N PRO A 104 9.55 -9.65 -3.89
CA PRO A 104 9.66 -8.53 -2.97
C PRO A 104 10.70 -7.49 -3.43
N ASN A 105 11.71 -7.89 -4.20
CA ASN A 105 12.74 -6.98 -4.73
C ASN A 105 12.27 -6.20 -5.95
N ARG A 106 11.08 -6.49 -6.49
CA ARG A 106 10.47 -5.78 -7.63
C ARG A 106 9.16 -5.13 -7.23
N THR A 107 9.12 -4.59 -6.02
CA THR A 107 7.95 -3.90 -5.47
C THR A 107 7.89 -2.45 -5.94
N THR A 108 6.74 -2.04 -6.48
CA THR A 108 6.42 -0.66 -6.87
C THR A 108 5.24 -0.18 -6.03
N ILE A 109 5.39 0.91 -5.30
CA ILE A 109 4.26 1.57 -4.63
C ILE A 109 3.64 2.62 -5.55
N PHE A 110 2.32 2.76 -5.50
CA PHE A 110 1.63 3.79 -6.27
C PHE A 110 0.35 4.26 -5.59
N GLY A 111 -0.10 5.48 -5.91
CA GLY A 111 -1.30 6.03 -5.31
C GLY A 111 -1.75 7.33 -5.99
N ASN A 112 -2.98 7.74 -5.68
CA ASN A 112 -3.58 8.98 -6.18
C ASN A 112 -3.95 9.95 -5.04
N SER A 113 -3.87 11.27 -5.27
CA SER A 113 -4.26 12.28 -4.26
C SER A 113 -3.55 12.04 -2.91
N ALA A 114 -4.27 11.84 -1.80
CA ALA A 114 -3.68 11.49 -0.51
C ALA A 114 -2.80 10.21 -0.54
N GLY A 115 -3.09 9.27 -1.43
CA GLY A 115 -2.24 8.12 -1.69
C GLY A 115 -0.95 8.50 -2.41
N ALA A 116 -0.99 9.46 -3.33
CA ALA A 116 0.22 10.00 -3.97
C ALA A 116 1.10 10.75 -2.96
N MET A 117 0.49 11.53 -2.05
CA MET A 117 1.19 12.16 -0.93
C MET A 117 1.84 11.13 -0.02
N SER A 118 1.13 10.04 0.28
CA SER A 118 1.66 8.90 1.05
C SER A 118 2.87 8.26 0.38
N VAL A 119 2.79 7.98 -0.93
CA VAL A 119 3.93 7.49 -1.73
C VAL A 119 5.12 8.45 -1.64
N GLY A 120 4.88 9.76 -1.70
CA GLY A 120 5.92 10.78 -1.52
C GLY A 120 6.58 10.70 -0.14
N MET A 121 5.81 10.62 0.93
CA MET A 121 6.33 10.47 2.29
C MET A 121 7.14 9.17 2.48
N LEU A 122 6.60 8.04 2.01
CA LEU A 122 7.27 6.74 2.07
C LEU A 122 8.60 6.72 1.32
N SER A 123 8.75 7.57 0.30
CA SER A 123 10.00 7.70 -0.47
C SER A 123 11.11 8.42 0.27
N VAL A 124 10.83 9.08 1.41
CA VAL A 124 11.81 9.90 2.14
C VAL A 124 11.95 9.52 3.62
N VAL A 125 10.97 8.82 4.19
CA VAL A 125 11.06 8.41 5.61
C VAL A 125 12.04 7.24 5.77
N PRO A 126 13.00 7.32 6.71
CA PRO A 126 14.01 6.27 6.89
C PRO A 126 13.44 4.88 7.16
N GLN A 127 12.29 4.81 7.83
CA GLN A 127 11.61 3.56 8.18
C GLN A 127 11.11 2.77 6.95
N ALA A 128 10.93 3.43 5.80
CA ALA A 128 10.47 2.78 4.58
C ALA A 128 11.62 2.41 3.62
N HIS A 129 12.86 2.76 3.95
CA HIS A 129 14.01 2.46 3.11
C HIS A 129 14.16 0.95 2.87
N GLY A 130 14.28 0.56 1.60
CA GLY A 130 14.42 -0.83 1.18
C GLY A 130 13.12 -1.63 1.17
N LEU A 131 11.97 -1.03 1.50
CA LEU A 131 10.68 -1.74 1.45
C LEU A 131 10.04 -1.77 0.06
N PHE A 132 10.53 -0.96 -0.88
CA PHE A 132 10.10 -0.95 -2.27
C PHE A 132 11.22 -0.39 -3.16
N GLU A 133 11.13 -0.71 -4.45
CA GLU A 133 12.13 -0.37 -5.47
C GLU A 133 11.71 0.85 -6.30
N ARG A 134 10.41 1.04 -6.54
CA ARG A 134 9.88 2.09 -7.42
C ARG A 134 8.63 2.76 -6.82
N ALA A 135 8.39 4.00 -7.23
CA ALA A 135 7.25 4.80 -6.78
C ALA A 135 6.57 5.49 -7.96
N ILE A 136 5.23 5.51 -7.97
CA ILE A 136 4.41 6.24 -8.95
C ILE A 136 3.37 7.11 -8.22
N GLN A 137 3.33 8.40 -8.55
CA GLN A 137 2.43 9.36 -7.92
C GLN A 137 1.46 9.92 -8.96
N PHE A 138 0.16 9.69 -8.78
CA PHE A 138 -0.88 10.23 -9.64
C PHE A 138 -1.58 11.43 -8.98
N SER A 139 -1.55 12.57 -9.66
CA SER A 139 -2.25 13.80 -9.26
C SER A 139 -1.95 14.26 -7.83
N GLN A 140 -0.82 14.96 -7.66
CA GLN A 140 -0.57 15.78 -6.47
C GLN A 140 -1.51 16.98 -6.43
#